data_AF-A0A392U3N0-F1
#
_entry.id   AF-A0A392U3N0-F1
#
_cell.length_a   1.000
_cell.length_b   1.000
_cell.length_c   1.000
_cell.angle_alpha   90.00
_cell.angle_beta   90.00
_cell.angle_gamma   90.00
#
_symmetry.space_group_name_H-M   'P 1'
#
loop_
_entity.id
_entity.type
_entity.pdbx_description
1 polymer ?
#
loop_
_entity_poly.entity_id
_entity_poly.type
_entity_poly.pdbx_seq_one_letter_code
_entity_poly.pdbx_strand_id
1 'polypeptide(L)'
;KESVKESAELFAVFASLKLERKVKVEELPVVCEFPDVFPRDVSDVPPEREVEFTIDLVPGTSPISMAPYRMSASELKELKKQ
;
A
#
# COMPACT_ATOMS: atom_id res chain seq x y z
N LYS A 1 -6.56 23.91 18.37
CA LYS A 1 -7.48 22.82 17.95
C LYS A 1 -8.32 23.18 16.72
N GLU A 2 -8.30 24.43 16.26
CA GLU A 2 -9.08 24.92 15.10
C GLU A 2 -8.38 24.65 13.76
N SER A 3 -7.04 24.81 13.73
CA SER A 3 -6.20 24.67 12.52
C SER A 3 -6.21 23.28 11.87
N VAL A 4 -6.36 22.22 12.66
CA VAL A 4 -6.39 20.83 12.14
C VAL A 4 -7.73 20.53 11.47
N LYS A 5 -8.80 21.19 11.91
CA LYS A 5 -10.14 20.99 11.38
C LYS A 5 -10.29 21.69 10.03
N GLU A 6 -9.77 22.92 9.91
CA GLU A 6 -9.66 23.62 8.62
C GLU A 6 -8.83 22.85 7.59
N SER A 7 -7.70 22.26 7.98
CA SER A 7 -6.89 21.47 7.04
C SER A 7 -7.60 20.21 6.53
N ALA A 8 -8.42 19.57 7.38
CA ALA A 8 -9.19 18.40 7.00
C ALA A 8 -10.36 18.77 6.05
N GLU A 9 -11.01 19.90 6.31
CA GLU A 9 -12.06 20.43 5.44
C GLU A 9 -11.52 20.88 4.08
N LEU A 10 -10.35 21.56 4.07
CA LEU A 10 -9.65 21.93 2.84
C LEU A 10 -9.25 20.69 2.02
N PHE A 11 -8.78 19.63 2.69
CA PHE A 11 -8.43 18.36 2.05
C PHE A 11 -9.65 17.66 1.45
N ALA A 12 -10.79 17.65 2.16
CA ALA A 12 -12.04 17.08 1.68
C ALA A 12 -12.56 17.81 0.43
N VAL A 13 -12.55 19.15 0.45
CA VAL A 13 -12.94 19.98 -0.71
C VAL A 13 -12.01 19.72 -1.90
N PHE A 14 -10.70 19.66 -1.67
CA PHE A 14 -9.71 19.36 -2.71
C PHE A 14 -9.88 17.94 -3.30
N ALA A 15 -10.18 16.95 -2.45
CA ALA A 15 -10.47 15.58 -2.88
C ALA A 15 -11.77 15.50 -3.70
N SER A 16 -12.84 16.20 -3.29
CA SER A 16 -14.09 16.27 -4.04
C SER A 16 -13.90 16.94 -5.41
N LEU A 17 -13.16 18.05 -5.48
CA LEU A 17 -12.84 18.72 -6.75
C LEU A 17 -11.97 17.85 -7.69
N LYS A 18 -11.08 17.02 -7.12
CA LYS A 18 -10.31 15.99 -7.83
C LYS A 18 -11.10 14.74 -8.22
N LEU A 19 -12.27 14.52 -7.65
CA LEU A 19 -13.15 13.41 -7.98
C LEU A 19 -14.12 13.78 -9.12
N GLU A 20 -14.60 15.04 -9.12
CA GLU A 20 -15.48 15.58 -10.17
C GLU A 20 -14.75 15.78 -11.50
N ARG A 21 -13.50 16.26 -11.45
CA ARG A 21 -12.58 16.16 -12.58
C ARG A 21 -11.97 14.78 -12.49
N LYS A 22 -12.09 13.92 -13.51
CA LYS A 22 -11.35 12.64 -13.55
C LYS A 22 -9.86 12.92 -13.73
N VAL A 23 -9.20 13.50 -12.72
CA VAL A 23 -7.78 13.81 -12.73
C VAL A 23 -7.05 12.49 -12.60
N LYS A 24 -6.22 12.19 -13.59
CA LYS A 24 -5.35 11.02 -13.55
C LYS A 24 -4.39 11.19 -12.38
N VAL A 25 -4.15 10.14 -11.60
CA VAL A 25 -3.29 10.20 -10.40
C VAL A 25 -1.88 10.69 -10.76
N GLU A 26 -1.46 10.39 -11.97
CA GLU A 26 -0.20 10.78 -12.60
C GLU A 26 -0.09 12.30 -12.86
N GLU A 27 -1.21 13.04 -12.86
CA GLU A 27 -1.25 14.50 -13.06
C GLU A 27 -1.24 15.27 -11.72
N LEU A 28 -1.23 14.56 -10.59
CA LEU A 28 -1.18 15.19 -9.29
C LEU A 28 0.23 15.75 -9.05
N PRO A 29 0.38 17.04 -8.65
CA PRO A 29 1.70 17.64 -8.41
C PRO A 29 2.59 16.81 -7.50
N VAL A 30 2.01 16.28 -6.41
CA VAL A 30 2.71 15.38 -5.47
C VAL A 30 3.21 14.08 -6.14
N VAL A 31 2.47 13.51 -7.10
CA VAL A 31 2.91 12.28 -7.79
C VAL A 31 4.03 12.61 -8.77
N CYS A 32 3.94 13.76 -9.46
CA CYS A 32 5.00 14.23 -10.35
C CYS A 32 6.29 14.61 -9.62
N GLU A 33 6.19 15.07 -8.36
CA GLU A 33 7.34 15.44 -7.51
C GLU A 33 8.09 14.21 -6.98
N PHE A 34 7.44 13.05 -6.88
CA PHE A 34 8.01 11.82 -6.32
C PHE A 34 7.88 10.61 -7.27
N PRO A 35 8.49 10.64 -8.47
CA PRO A 35 8.35 9.57 -9.47
C PRO A 35 8.91 8.22 -9.01
N ASP A 36 9.92 8.22 -8.13
CA ASP A 36 10.55 7.01 -7.59
C ASP A 36 9.68 6.33 -6.51
N VAL A 37 8.79 7.09 -5.86
CA VAL A 37 7.85 6.58 -4.83
C VAL A 37 6.55 6.08 -5.47
N PHE A 38 6.17 6.66 -6.61
CA PHE A 38 4.97 6.30 -7.38
C PHE A 38 5.33 5.83 -8.80
N PRO A 39 6.13 4.76 -8.95
CA PRO A 39 6.42 4.21 -10.27
C PRO A 39 5.14 3.64 -10.91
N ARG A 40 5.09 3.62 -12.24
CA ARG A 40 3.95 3.03 -12.98
C ARG A 40 3.77 1.53 -12.67
N ASP A 41 4.88 0.85 -12.42
CA ASP A 41 4.95 -0.55 -12.06
C ASP A 41 5.57 -0.66 -10.66
N VAL A 42 4.95 -1.43 -9.76
CA VAL A 42 5.46 -1.65 -8.40
C VAL A 42 6.51 -2.76 -8.45
N SER A 43 7.66 -2.58 -7.78
CA SER A 43 8.60 -3.68 -7.57
C SER A 43 7.99 -4.72 -6.62
N ASP A 44 7.92 -5.98 -7.04
CA ASP A 44 7.39 -7.08 -6.21
C ASP A 44 8.25 -7.36 -4.96
N VAL A 45 9.51 -6.93 -5.00
CA VAL A 45 10.44 -7.06 -3.88
C VAL A 45 10.54 -5.72 -3.15
N PRO A 46 10.39 -5.70 -1.81
CA PRO A 46 10.67 -4.50 -1.03
C PRO A 46 12.10 -4.03 -1.30
N PRO A 47 12.35 -2.71 -1.36
CA PRO A 47 13.70 -2.18 -1.46
C PRO A 47 14.58 -2.75 -0.35
N GLU A 48 15.88 -2.86 -0.62
CA GLU A 48 16.85 -3.21 0.41
C GLU A 48 16.74 -2.23 1.56
N ARG A 49 16.51 -2.76 2.77
CA ARG A 49 16.32 -1.94 3.95
C ARG A 49 17.63 -1.91 4.72
N GLU A 50 18.02 -0.73 5.20
CA GLU A 50 19.24 -0.53 5.99
C GLU A 50 19.21 -1.28 7.34
N VAL A 51 18.01 -1.69 7.78
CA VAL A 51 17.79 -2.37 9.06
C VAL A 51 17.14 -3.73 8.82
N GLU A 52 17.65 -4.74 9.51
CA GLU A 52 17.08 -6.08 9.52
C GLU A 52 15.77 -6.11 10.33
N PHE A 53 14.74 -6.75 9.78
CA PHE A 53 13.44 -6.88 10.44
C PHE A 53 13.40 -8.20 11.20
N THR A 54 13.31 -8.12 12.54
CA THR A 54 13.09 -9.29 13.40
C THR A 54 11.61 -9.41 13.76
N ILE A 55 11.13 -10.65 13.92
CA ILE A 55 9.80 -10.92 14.47
C ILE A 55 9.99 -11.37 15.91
N ASP A 56 9.73 -10.47 16.84
CA ASP A 56 9.83 -10.77 18.27
C ASP A 56 8.60 -11.57 18.71
N LEU A 57 8.84 -12.74 19.29
CA LEU A 57 7.79 -13.60 19.82
C LEU A 57 7.62 -13.38 21.31
N VAL A 58 6.37 -13.42 21.78
CA VAL A 58 6.08 -13.46 23.21
C VAL A 58 6.68 -14.77 23.78
N PRO A 59 7.39 -14.73 24.93
CA PRO A 59 7.93 -15.94 25.54
C PRO A 59 6.86 -17.03 25.71
N GLY A 60 7.17 -18.26 25.28
CA GLY A 60 6.22 -19.39 25.29
C GLY A 60 5.39 -19.55 24.02
N THR A 61 5.56 -18.70 23.00
CA THR A 61 4.94 -18.90 21.69
C THR A 61 5.49 -20.17 21.01
N SER A 62 4.61 -21.10 20.66
CA SER A 62 4.94 -22.30 19.89
C SER A 62 4.72 -22.07 18.39
N PRO A 63 5.47 -22.74 17.49
CA PRO A 63 5.19 -22.72 16.06
C PRO A 63 3.75 -23.16 15.76
N ILE A 64 3.10 -22.47 14.81
CA ILE A 64 1.77 -22.82 14.32
C ILE A 64 1.93 -23.55 12.99
N SER A 65 1.22 -24.67 12.84
CA SER A 65 1.13 -25.40 11.57
C SER A 65 -0.34 -25.67 11.26
N MET A 66 -0.81 -25.19 10.12
CA MET A 66 -2.17 -25.40 9.64
C MET A 66 -2.14 -25.90 8.20
N ALA A 67 -3.10 -26.75 7.84
CA ALA A 67 -3.25 -27.21 6.47
C ALA A 67 -3.59 -26.01 5.55
N PRO A 68 -2.99 -25.93 4.35
CA PRO A 68 -3.37 -24.90 3.37
C PRO A 68 -4.85 -25.01 2.98
N TYR A 69 -5.47 -23.88 2.68
CA TYR A 69 -6.82 -23.86 2.10
C TYR A 69 -6.84 -24.54 0.73
N ARG A 70 -7.96 -25.20 0.41
CA ARG A 70 -8.17 -25.78 -0.91
C ARG A 70 -8.40 -24.66 -1.92
N MET A 71 -7.57 -24.63 -2.96
CA MET A 71 -7.66 -23.71 -4.08
C MET A 71 -7.91 -24.48 -5.38
N SER A 72 -8.66 -23.87 -6.29
CA SER A 72 -8.85 -24.36 -7.66
C SER A 72 -7.56 -24.24 -8.50
N ALA A 73 -7.53 -24.93 -9.64
CA ALA A 73 -6.39 -24.85 -10.56
C ALA A 73 -6.15 -23.44 -11.10
N SER A 74 -7.21 -22.64 -11.29
CA SER A 74 -7.12 -21.24 -11.73
C SER A 74 -6.52 -20.34 -10.66
N GLU A 75 -6.89 -20.51 -9.39
CA GLU A 75 -6.34 -19.74 -8.27
C GLU A 75 -4.85 -20.06 -8.06
N LEU A 76 -4.48 -21.35 -8.12
CA LEU A 76 -3.07 -21.74 -8.03
C LEU A 76 -2.23 -21.22 -9.20
N LYS A 77 -2.82 -21.16 -10.41
CA LYS A 77 -2.16 -20.57 -11.57
C LYS A 77 -1.93 -19.07 -11.40
N GLU A 78 -2.84 -18.36 -10.75
CA GLU A 78 -2.70 -16.93 -10.46
C GLU A 78 -1.69 -16.67 -9.34
N LEU A 79 -1.77 -17.43 -8.24
CA LEU A 79 -0.84 -17.34 -7.11
C LEU A 79 0.62 -17.54 -7.54
N LYS A 80 0.87 -18.39 -8.56
CA LYS A 80 2.22 -18.63 -9.10
C LYS A 80 2.79 -17.44 -9.91
N LYS A 81 1.95 -16.48 -10.32
CA LYS A 81 2.40 -15.31 -11.08
C LYS A 81 2.88 -14.17 -10.16
N GLN A 82 2.50 -14.20 -8.89
CA GLN A 82 3.05 -13.34 -7.84
C GLN A 82 4.47 -13.76 -7.53
#